data_AF-A0A4S2MJH8-F1
#
_entry.id   AF-A0A4S2MJH8-F1
#
_cell.length_a   1.000
_cell.length_b   1.000
_cell.length_c   1.000
_cell.angle_alpha   90.00
_cell.angle_beta   90.00
_cell.angle_gamma   90.00
#
_symmetry.space_group_name_H-M   'P 1'
#
loop_
_entity.id
_entity.type
_entity.pdbx_description
1 polymer ?
#
loop_
_entity_poly.entity_id
_entity_poly.type
_entity_poly.pdbx_seq_one_letter_code
_entity_poly.pdbx_strand_id
1 'polypeptide(L)'
;MSNDEMESATEPGIIYLSTIPTGMNVSMISDIMSQFGKLGRVYLVPKATKRGKFRQYDEGWVEFVNKKYAKRVAKNLNCAEVPGSKRNPWFGELWNIRYLPDASWNDLFGAEREEQEQRRSAHDRDILIAKRHARQFTAALEATKLEKKLEVSKGKRFRSRQPIDLNKRQRLTESEILERLARSHRTPPEGSSSLSALSNKDFMTSLFSGGL
;
A
#
# COMPACT_ATOMS: atom_id res chain seq x y z
N MET A 1 28.17 -28.57 25.75
CA MET A 1 27.48 -28.47 24.45
C MET A 1 26.21 -27.69 24.69
N SER A 2 26.14 -26.48 24.15
CA SER A 2 25.10 -25.48 24.35
C SER A 2 23.77 -25.96 23.76
N ASN A 3 22.69 -25.84 24.53
CA ASN A 3 21.32 -26.23 24.16
C ASN A 3 20.68 -25.34 23.07
N ASP A 4 21.46 -24.51 22.37
CA ASP A 4 20.97 -23.46 21.48
C ASP A 4 20.83 -23.90 20.01
N GLU A 5 21.29 -25.10 19.61
CA GLU A 5 21.30 -25.51 18.20
C GLU A 5 20.11 -26.39 17.76
N MET A 6 19.09 -26.59 18.62
CA MET A 6 17.91 -27.39 18.29
C MET A 6 16.60 -26.59 18.38
N GLU A 7 16.51 -25.43 17.72
CA GLU A 7 15.24 -24.76 17.41
C GLU A 7 14.99 -24.78 15.89
N SER A 8 14.91 -25.98 15.31
CA SER A 8 14.43 -26.15 13.93
C SER A 8 12.90 -26.25 13.94
N ALA A 9 12.25 -25.24 13.34
CA ALA A 9 10.80 -25.07 13.18
C ALA A 9 10.01 -24.63 14.42
N THR A 10 10.41 -23.51 15.03
CA THR A 10 9.59 -22.88 16.07
C THR A 10 8.68 -21.80 15.48
N GLU A 11 7.38 -21.92 15.72
CA GLU A 11 6.41 -20.92 15.28
C GLU A 11 6.60 -19.61 16.06
N PRO A 12 6.60 -18.45 15.37
CA PRO A 12 6.68 -17.16 16.01
C PRO A 12 5.42 -16.90 16.85
N GLY A 13 5.57 -16.11 17.91
CA GLY A 13 4.46 -15.70 18.76
C GLY A 13 4.49 -14.21 18.99
N ILE A 14 3.33 -13.58 18.86
CA ILE A 14 3.20 -12.13 19.02
C ILE A 14 2.55 -11.82 20.36
N ILE A 15 3.10 -10.81 21.02
CA ILE A 15 2.54 -10.18 22.20
C ILE A 15 2.03 -8.79 21.82
N TYR A 16 0.83 -8.47 22.28
CA TYR A 16 0.24 -7.15 22.25
C TYR A 16 0.47 -6.41 23.58
N LEU A 17 0.90 -5.16 23.48
CA LEU A 17 1.07 -4.21 24.58
C LEU A 17 -0.03 -3.15 24.45
N SER A 18 -1.02 -3.19 25.34
CA SER A 18 -2.15 -2.25 25.30
C SER A 18 -1.79 -0.86 25.84
N THR A 19 -0.73 -0.77 26.64
CA THR A 19 -0.24 0.50 27.18
C THR A 19 1.28 0.41 27.24
N ILE A 20 1.94 1.45 26.74
CA ILE A 20 3.39 1.58 26.81
C ILE A 20 3.74 2.53 27.96
N PRO A 21 4.59 2.11 28.91
CA PRO A 21 4.92 2.96 30.06
C PRO A 21 5.58 4.27 29.65
N THR A 22 5.30 5.32 30.41
CA THR A 22 5.66 6.69 29.99
C THR A 22 7.16 6.87 29.82
N GLY A 23 7.61 7.36 28.66
CA GLY A 23 9.03 7.61 28.38
C GLY A 23 9.85 6.39 28.00
N MET A 24 9.25 5.21 27.87
CA MET A 24 9.92 4.04 27.31
C MET A 24 10.04 4.12 25.78
N ASN A 25 11.20 3.73 25.27
CA ASN A 25 11.47 3.63 23.84
C ASN A 25 11.48 2.17 23.37
N VAL A 26 11.36 1.97 22.05
CA VAL A 26 11.44 0.65 21.40
C VAL A 26 12.66 -0.15 21.89
N SER A 27 13.85 0.47 21.93
CA SER A 27 15.07 -0.19 22.41
C SER A 27 14.94 -0.70 23.85
N MET A 28 14.41 0.11 24.76
CA MET A 28 14.30 -0.28 26.18
C MET A 28 13.34 -1.45 26.37
N ILE A 29 12.22 -1.45 25.65
CA ILE A 29 11.27 -2.58 25.68
C ILE A 29 11.93 -3.82 25.09
N SER A 30 12.62 -3.69 23.95
CA SER A 30 13.37 -4.79 23.37
C SER A 30 14.42 -5.36 24.33
N ASP A 31 15.16 -4.51 25.04
CA ASP A 31 16.20 -4.95 25.97
C ASP A 31 15.62 -5.73 27.15
N ILE A 32 14.47 -5.29 27.69
CA ILE A 32 13.76 -5.99 28.77
C ILE A 32 13.20 -7.32 28.27
N MET A 33 12.53 -7.30 27.11
CA MET A 33 11.88 -8.48 26.55
C MET A 33 12.90 -9.52 26.05
N SER A 34 14.08 -9.09 25.61
CA SER A 34 15.18 -9.95 25.16
C SER A 34 15.77 -10.81 26.28
N GLN A 35 15.56 -10.45 27.56
CA GLN A 35 15.98 -11.27 28.70
C GLN A 35 15.17 -12.57 28.81
N PHE A 36 13.97 -12.60 28.23
CA PHE A 36 13.09 -13.78 28.28
C PHE A 36 13.26 -14.70 27.08
N GLY A 37 13.74 -14.19 25.95
CA GLY A 37 13.96 -14.98 24.73
C GLY A 37 14.33 -14.10 23.53
N LYS A 38 14.71 -14.76 22.43
CA LYS A 38 15.09 -14.07 21.19
C LYS A 38 13.89 -13.36 20.55
N LEU A 39 14.05 -12.07 20.31
CA LEU A 39 13.05 -11.22 19.66
C LEU A 39 13.22 -11.24 18.14
N GLY A 40 12.10 -11.04 17.45
CA GLY A 40 12.02 -10.74 16.02
C GLY A 40 11.72 -9.26 15.82
N ARG A 41 10.53 -8.97 15.31
CA ARG A 41 10.07 -7.60 15.03
C ARG A 41 9.43 -6.93 16.25
N VAL A 42 9.62 -5.62 16.38
CA VAL A 42 8.99 -4.79 17.40
C VAL A 42 8.41 -3.55 16.73
N TYR A 43 7.15 -3.25 17.02
CA TYR A 43 6.45 -2.10 16.48
C TYR A 43 5.65 -1.42 17.59
N LEU A 44 5.84 -0.11 17.74
CA LEU A 44 5.09 0.71 18.68
C LEU A 44 4.41 1.84 17.92
N VAL A 45 3.13 2.06 18.19
CA VAL A 45 2.35 3.14 17.57
C VAL A 45 2.64 4.44 18.29
N PRO A 46 3.28 5.42 17.64
CA PRO A 46 3.56 6.70 18.27
C PRO A 46 2.26 7.48 18.49
N LYS A 47 2.11 8.12 19.66
CA LYS A 47 0.97 9.01 19.89
C LYS A 47 1.00 10.16 18.90
N ALA A 48 -0.14 10.49 18.29
CA ALA A 48 -0.26 11.60 17.34
C ALA A 48 0.11 12.95 17.99
N THR A 49 -0.24 13.14 19.26
CA THR A 49 0.12 14.33 20.02
C THR A 49 1.45 14.13 20.74
N LYS A 50 2.46 14.92 20.37
CA LYS A 50 3.70 15.02 21.17
C LYS A 50 3.40 15.82 22.44
N ARG A 51 3.20 15.14 23.56
CA ARG A 51 3.12 15.76 24.89
C ARG A 51 4.37 15.39 25.69
N GLY A 52 5.12 16.40 26.12
CA GLY A 52 6.34 16.23 26.93
C GLY A 52 7.63 16.06 26.13
N LYS A 53 8.72 15.76 26.86
CA LYS A 53 10.09 15.70 26.33
C LYS A 53 10.39 14.41 25.55
N PHE A 54 9.66 13.33 25.84
CA PHE A 54 9.93 11.99 25.31
C PHE A 54 8.86 11.58 24.31
N ARG A 55 9.22 10.71 23.36
CA ARG A 55 8.26 10.14 22.43
C ARG A 55 7.38 9.14 23.17
N GLN A 56 6.07 9.36 23.10
CA GLN A 56 5.08 8.50 23.73
C GLN A 56 4.49 7.55 22.68
N TYR A 57 4.06 6.39 23.14
CA TYR A 57 3.41 5.36 22.33
C TYR A 57 2.08 4.99 22.96
N ASP A 58 1.06 4.70 22.15
CA ASP A 58 -0.24 4.26 22.63
C ASP A 58 -0.23 2.74 22.83
N GLU A 59 0.13 2.01 21.77
CA GLU A 59 0.06 0.55 21.70
C GLU A 59 1.33 -0.03 21.07
N GLY A 60 1.52 -1.34 21.19
CA GLY A 60 2.66 -2.01 20.58
C GLY A 60 2.50 -3.51 20.36
N TRP A 61 3.34 -4.05 19.49
CA TRP A 61 3.44 -5.47 19.18
C TRP A 61 4.90 -5.90 19.23
N VAL A 62 5.15 -7.02 19.87
CA VAL A 62 6.47 -7.65 20.02
C VAL A 62 6.38 -9.08 19.54
N GLU A 63 7.17 -9.43 18.52
CA GLU A 63 7.30 -10.78 18.01
C GLU A 63 8.46 -11.48 18.70
N PHE A 64 8.19 -12.66 19.27
CA PHE A 64 9.20 -13.60 19.70
C PHE A 64 9.39 -14.66 18.62
N VAL A 65 10.64 -15.08 18.43
CA VAL A 65 10.98 -16.17 17.48
C VAL A 65 10.27 -17.47 17.87
N ASN A 66 10.06 -17.70 19.16
CA ASN A 66 9.35 -18.88 19.68
C ASN A 66 8.14 -18.46 20.53
N LYS A 67 6.95 -18.93 20.14
CA LYS A 67 5.67 -18.67 20.84
C LYS A 67 5.64 -19.12 22.30
N LYS A 68 6.51 -20.05 22.73
CA LYS A 68 6.63 -20.47 24.14
C LYS A 68 7.07 -19.30 25.03
N TYR A 69 8.06 -18.52 24.58
CA TYR A 69 8.51 -17.34 25.31
C TYR A 69 7.42 -16.26 25.31
N ALA A 70 6.72 -16.08 24.18
CA ALA A 70 5.61 -15.13 24.11
C ALA A 70 4.52 -15.43 25.16
N LYS A 71 4.11 -16.70 25.27
CA LYS A 71 3.13 -17.16 26.26
C LYS A 71 3.62 -16.98 27.70
N ARG A 72 4.91 -17.26 27.96
CA ARG A 72 5.51 -17.13 29.29
C ARG A 72 5.58 -15.66 29.73
N VAL A 73 6.02 -14.78 28.84
CA VAL A 73 6.10 -13.34 29.10
C VAL A 73 4.71 -12.77 29.37
N ALA A 74 3.72 -13.09 28.54
CA ALA A 74 2.35 -12.63 28.76
C ALA A 74 1.76 -13.12 30.10
N LYS A 75 2.12 -14.31 30.58
CA LYS A 75 1.66 -14.81 31.87
C LYS A 75 2.39 -14.18 33.06
N ASN A 76 3.70 -13.98 32.95
CA ASN A 76 4.54 -13.56 34.07
C ASN A 76 4.65 -12.05 34.22
N LEU A 77 4.67 -11.34 33.09
CA LEU A 77 4.93 -9.91 33.05
C LEU A 77 3.64 -9.09 32.98
N ASN A 78 2.50 -9.69 32.61
CA ASN A 78 1.23 -8.98 32.68
C ASN A 78 0.87 -8.62 34.13
N CYS A 79 0.49 -7.37 34.34
CA CYS A 79 0.24 -6.76 35.65
C CYS A 79 1.46 -6.75 36.60
N ALA A 80 2.67 -6.97 36.08
CA ALA A 80 3.90 -6.80 36.85
C ALA A 80 4.42 -5.36 36.73
N GLU A 81 5.11 -4.88 37.75
CA GLU A 81 5.75 -3.56 37.72
C GLU A 81 6.87 -3.49 36.69
N VAL A 82 6.98 -2.35 36.02
CA VAL A 82 8.05 -2.12 35.05
C VAL A 82 9.38 -1.97 35.80
N PRO A 83 10.43 -2.74 35.42
CA PRO A 83 11.72 -2.64 36.08
C PRO A 83 12.34 -1.25 35.88
N GLY A 84 12.83 -0.65 36.97
CA GLY A 84 13.42 0.68 36.90
C GLY A 84 13.77 1.30 38.25
N SER A 85 14.56 2.37 38.20
CA SER A 85 14.85 3.20 39.37
C SER A 85 13.63 4.08 39.71
N LYS A 86 13.49 4.46 40.99
CA LYS A 86 12.47 5.40 41.48
C LYS A 86 12.48 6.77 40.77
N ARG A 87 13.57 7.12 40.10
CA ARG A 87 13.73 8.35 39.33
C ARG A 87 13.15 8.26 37.92
N ASN A 88 12.84 7.07 37.43
CA ASN A 88 12.32 6.87 36.08
C ASN A 88 10.84 7.29 36.02
N PRO A 89 10.39 7.92 34.91
CA PRO A 89 8.99 8.32 34.76
C PRO A 89 7.98 7.17 34.91
N TRP A 90 8.35 5.98 34.47
CA TRP A 90 7.53 4.76 34.49
C TRP A 90 7.59 3.97 35.80
N PHE A 91 8.17 4.53 36.86
CA PHE A 91 8.28 3.84 38.14
C PHE A 91 6.88 3.61 38.75
N GLY A 92 6.57 2.36 39.12
CA GLY A 92 5.27 1.96 39.65
C GLY A 92 4.19 1.77 38.58
N GLU A 93 4.49 1.99 37.30
CA GLU A 93 3.58 1.60 36.22
C GLU A 93 3.59 0.08 36.05
N LEU A 94 2.43 -0.48 35.66
CA LEU A 94 2.26 -1.90 35.41
C LEU A 94 2.28 -2.19 33.91
N TRP A 95 2.86 -3.32 33.57
CA TRP A 95 2.79 -3.88 32.23
C TRP A 95 1.37 -4.37 31.91
N ASN A 96 0.84 -3.97 30.75
CA ASN A 96 -0.44 -4.48 30.24
C ASN A 96 -0.18 -5.26 28.94
N ILE A 97 -0.16 -6.58 29.07
CA ILE A 97 0.41 -7.49 28.07
C ILE A 97 -0.55 -8.63 27.78
N ARG A 98 -0.82 -8.88 26.50
CA ARG A 98 -1.65 -10.01 26.04
C ARG A 98 -0.95 -10.80 24.95
N TYR A 99 -0.90 -12.13 25.11
CA TYR A 99 -0.49 -13.01 24.01
C TYR A 99 -1.61 -13.12 22.97
N LEU A 100 -1.25 -13.00 21.69
CA LEU A 100 -2.17 -13.19 20.58
C LEU A 100 -2.00 -14.61 20.00
N PRO A 101 -2.98 -15.51 20.18
CA PRO A 101 -2.93 -16.82 19.55
C PRO A 101 -3.08 -16.68 18.03
N ASP A 102 -2.32 -17.48 17.29
CA ASP A 102 -2.39 -17.63 15.82
C ASP A 102 -2.27 -16.33 15.01
N ALA A 103 -1.78 -15.25 15.63
CA ALA A 103 -1.51 -14.00 14.96
C ALA A 103 -0.14 -14.07 14.27
N SER A 104 -0.13 -13.92 12.94
CA SER A 104 1.11 -13.67 12.21
C SER A 104 1.34 -12.17 12.05
N TRP A 105 2.61 -11.76 11.97
CA TRP A 105 2.95 -10.35 11.74
C TRP A 105 2.39 -9.85 10.41
N ASN A 106 2.26 -10.75 9.43
CA ASN A 106 1.72 -10.40 8.14
C ASN A 106 0.23 -10.13 8.18
N ASP A 107 -0.52 -10.85 9.01
CA ASP A 107 -1.97 -10.67 9.13
C ASP A 107 -2.29 -9.39 9.90
N LEU A 108 -1.55 -9.09 10.98
CA LEU A 108 -1.76 -7.87 11.78
C LEU A 108 -1.53 -6.59 10.97
N PHE A 109 -0.49 -6.59 10.13
CA PHE A 109 -0.10 -5.42 9.33
C PHE A 109 -0.37 -5.61 7.83
N GLY A 110 -1.27 -6.53 7.47
CA GLY A 110 -1.62 -6.83 6.07
C GLY A 110 -2.34 -5.64 5.43
N ALA A 111 -3.50 -5.29 6.00
CA ALA A 111 -4.33 -4.20 5.51
C ALA A 111 -3.60 -2.84 5.50
N GLU A 112 -2.87 -2.52 6.56
CA GLU A 112 -2.09 -1.27 6.66
C GLU A 112 -0.99 -1.21 5.59
N ARG A 113 -0.32 -2.33 5.29
CA ARG A 113 0.70 -2.36 4.23
C ARG A 113 0.09 -2.18 2.86
N GLU A 114 -1.02 -2.87 2.56
CA GLU A 114 -1.71 -2.73 1.29
C GLU A 114 -2.17 -1.28 1.06
N GLU A 115 -2.75 -0.64 2.08
CA GLU A 115 -3.13 0.77 2.00
C GLU A 115 -1.92 1.67 1.76
N GLN A 116 -0.84 1.45 2.51
CA GLN A 116 0.38 2.25 2.39
C GLN A 116 1.08 2.06 1.03
N GLU A 117 1.04 0.85 0.45
CA GLU A 117 1.55 0.53 -0.89
C GLU A 117 0.70 1.17 -1.99
N GLN A 118 -0.62 1.14 -1.85
CA GLN A 118 -1.54 1.84 -2.75
C GLN A 118 -1.28 3.35 -2.71
N ARG A 119 -1.12 3.92 -1.51
CA ARG A 119 -0.84 5.35 -1.32
C ARG A 119 0.50 5.75 -1.93
N ARG A 120 1.55 4.95 -1.75
CA ARG A 120 2.86 5.17 -2.39
C ARG A 120 2.76 5.08 -3.91
N SER A 121 2.08 4.05 -4.42
CA SER A 121 1.90 3.86 -5.86
C SER A 121 1.13 5.01 -6.50
N ALA A 122 0.09 5.52 -5.83
CA ALA A 122 -0.64 6.71 -6.26
C ALA A 122 0.25 7.96 -6.27
N HIS A 123 1.03 8.17 -5.21
CA HIS A 123 1.96 9.31 -5.12
C HIS A 123 3.04 9.26 -6.23
N ASP A 124 3.63 8.09 -6.48
CA ASP A 124 4.63 7.91 -7.54
C ASP A 124 4.03 8.16 -8.93
N ARG A 125 2.78 7.74 -9.15
CA ARG A 125 2.02 8.05 -10.37
C ARG A 125 1.85 9.56 -10.54
N ASP A 126 1.49 10.28 -9.48
CA ASP A 126 1.34 11.74 -9.52
C ASP A 126 2.67 12.44 -9.84
N ILE A 127 3.77 11.99 -9.22
CA ILE A 127 5.12 12.47 -9.55
C ILE A 127 5.44 12.23 -11.02
N LEU A 128 5.12 11.05 -11.56
CA LEU A 128 5.40 10.71 -12.96
C LEU A 128 4.62 11.62 -13.91
N ILE A 129 3.34 11.86 -13.62
CA ILE A 129 2.48 12.78 -14.37
C ILE A 129 3.06 14.20 -14.32
N ALA A 130 3.41 14.69 -13.13
CA ALA A 130 4.01 16.01 -12.97
C ALA A 130 5.34 16.17 -13.73
N LYS A 131 6.22 15.17 -13.66
CA LYS A 131 7.48 15.13 -14.43
C LYS A 131 7.23 15.14 -15.94
N ARG A 132 6.23 14.39 -16.41
CA ARG A 132 5.84 14.39 -17.83
C ARG A 132 5.36 15.77 -18.27
N HIS A 133 4.48 16.40 -17.51
CA HIS A 133 3.99 17.75 -17.82
C HIS A 133 5.11 18.80 -17.79
N ALA A 134 6.02 18.73 -16.81
CA ALA A 134 7.17 19.62 -16.73
C ALA A 134 8.08 19.49 -17.98
N ARG A 135 8.39 18.26 -18.41
CA ARG A 135 9.17 18.01 -19.64
C ARG A 135 8.48 18.53 -20.89
N GLN A 136 7.16 18.35 -21.00
CA GLN A 136 6.38 18.89 -22.11
C GLN A 136 6.43 20.42 -22.13
N PHE A 137 6.32 21.05 -20.95
CA PHE A 137 6.40 22.49 -20.82
C PHE A 137 7.78 23.05 -21.21
N THR A 138 8.87 22.42 -20.75
CA THR A 138 10.23 22.85 -21.13
C THR A 138 10.46 22.70 -22.63
N ALA A 139 10.04 21.59 -23.23
CA ALA A 139 10.15 21.39 -24.68
C ALA A 139 9.34 22.43 -25.48
N ALA A 140 8.14 22.78 -25.02
CA ALA A 140 7.34 23.85 -25.63
C ALA A 140 8.01 25.23 -25.51
N LEU A 141 8.61 25.54 -24.36
CA LEU A 141 9.37 26.78 -24.18
C LEU A 141 10.61 26.84 -25.08
N GLU A 142 11.34 25.74 -25.24
CA GLU A 142 12.48 25.67 -26.14
C GLU A 142 12.05 25.81 -27.61
N ALA A 143 10.96 25.15 -28.00
CA ALA A 143 10.40 25.26 -29.34
C ALA A 143 9.98 26.70 -29.67
N THR A 144 9.29 27.39 -28.74
CA THR A 144 8.88 28.79 -28.93
C THR A 144 10.08 29.75 -28.99
N LYS A 145 11.12 29.53 -28.17
CA LYS A 145 12.37 30.31 -28.25
C LYS A 145 13.09 30.09 -29.58
N LEU A 146 13.13 28.85 -30.08
CA LEU A 146 13.72 28.52 -31.37
C LEU A 146 12.93 29.17 -32.51
N GLU A 147 11.58 29.13 -32.45
CA GLU A 147 10.70 29.72 -33.44
C GLU A 147 10.97 31.23 -33.59
N LYS A 148 11.06 31.95 -32.47
CA LYS A 148 11.41 33.38 -32.46
C LYS A 148 12.78 33.66 -33.09
N LYS A 149 13.79 32.84 -32.82
CA LYS A 149 15.12 32.99 -33.44
C LYS A 149 15.08 32.79 -34.95
N LEU A 150 14.32 31.79 -35.42
CA LEU A 150 14.16 31.50 -36.84
C LEU A 150 13.36 32.59 -37.56
N GLU A 151 12.35 33.17 -36.91
CA GLU A 151 11.58 34.30 -37.42
C GLU A 151 12.48 35.52 -37.70
N VAL A 152 13.34 35.88 -36.73
CA VAL A 152 14.31 36.97 -36.89
C VAL A 152 15.29 36.69 -38.03
N SER A 153 15.79 35.44 -38.15
CA SER A 153 16.77 35.07 -39.18
C SER A 153 16.18 34.97 -40.59
N LYS A 154 14.97 34.42 -40.75
CA LYS A 154 14.35 34.16 -42.06
C LYS A 154 13.39 35.27 -42.53
N GLY A 155 13.04 36.22 -41.66
CA GLY A 155 12.19 37.37 -41.98
C GLY A 155 10.91 36.96 -42.72
N LYS A 156 10.62 37.60 -43.87
CA LYS A 156 9.41 37.35 -44.67
C LYS A 156 9.26 35.92 -45.23
N ARG A 157 10.32 35.10 -45.18
CA ARG A 157 10.26 33.67 -45.61
C ARG A 157 9.88 32.73 -44.46
N PHE A 158 9.78 33.23 -43.23
CA PHE A 158 9.37 32.43 -42.09
C PHE A 158 7.85 32.23 -42.09
N ARG A 159 7.40 30.97 -42.05
CA ARG A 159 5.99 30.62 -41.84
C ARG A 159 5.82 30.14 -40.41
N SER A 160 5.17 30.95 -39.57
CA SER A 160 4.85 30.56 -38.20
C SER A 160 3.94 29.33 -38.20
N ARG A 161 4.16 28.43 -37.24
CA ARG A 161 3.30 27.27 -37.05
C ARG A 161 1.97 27.73 -36.48
N GLN A 162 0.87 27.33 -37.12
CA GLN A 162 -0.45 27.55 -36.55
C GLN A 162 -0.59 26.75 -35.25
N PRO A 163 -1.15 27.34 -34.18
CA PRO A 163 -1.36 26.63 -32.94
C PRO A 163 -2.26 25.41 -33.18
N ILE A 164 -1.85 24.26 -32.66
CA ILE A 164 -2.64 23.03 -32.72
C ILE A 164 -3.91 23.28 -31.90
N ASP A 165 -5.08 23.10 -32.50
CA ASP A 165 -6.37 23.21 -31.83
C ASP A 165 -6.54 22.09 -30.80
N LEU A 166 -6.24 22.39 -29.53
CA LEU A 166 -6.32 21.47 -28.40
C LEU A 166 -7.77 21.04 -28.07
N ASN A 167 -8.79 21.71 -28.63
CA ASN A 167 -10.20 21.34 -28.43
C ASN A 167 -10.64 20.16 -29.31
N LYS A 168 -9.83 19.76 -30.30
CA LYS A 168 -10.07 18.52 -31.04
C LYS A 168 -9.79 17.35 -30.11
N ARG A 169 -10.86 16.70 -29.64
CA ARG A 169 -10.77 15.45 -28.88
C ARG A 169 -9.86 14.48 -29.64
N GLN A 170 -8.74 14.11 -29.02
CA GLN A 170 -7.87 13.07 -29.55
C GLN A 170 -8.72 11.80 -29.72
N ARG A 171 -8.61 11.14 -30.89
CA ARG A 171 -9.30 9.87 -31.10
C ARG A 171 -8.82 8.90 -30.02
N LEU A 172 -9.77 8.18 -29.40
CA LEU A 172 -9.46 7.14 -28.41
C LEU A 172 -8.45 6.16 -29.00
N THR A 173 -7.57 5.65 -28.14
CA THR A 173 -6.63 4.59 -28.54
C THR A 173 -7.41 3.32 -28.93
N GLU A 174 -6.84 2.47 -29.81
CA GLU A 174 -7.51 1.23 -30.23
C GLU A 174 -7.90 0.35 -29.04
N SER A 175 -7.06 0.31 -28.00
CA SER A 175 -7.36 -0.41 -26.75
C SER A 175 -8.56 0.16 -26.01
N GLU A 176 -8.67 1.49 -25.89
CA GLU A 176 -9.84 2.14 -25.26
C GLU A 176 -11.11 1.98 -26.11
N ILE A 177 -10.99 1.93 -27.43
CA ILE A 177 -12.12 1.66 -28.33
C ILE A 177 -12.62 0.23 -28.11
N LEU A 178 -11.72 -0.75 -28.07
CA LEU A 178 -12.05 -2.16 -27.81
C LEU A 178 -12.66 -2.37 -26.42
N GLU A 179 -12.10 -1.74 -25.40
CA GLU A 179 -12.61 -1.82 -24.04
C GLU A 179 -14.00 -1.18 -23.91
N ARG A 180 -14.23 -0.06 -24.59
CA ARG A 180 -15.54 0.59 -24.66
C ARG A 180 -16.56 -0.27 -25.41
N LEU A 181 -16.16 -0.97 -26.47
CA LEU A 181 -16.99 -1.92 -27.19
C LEU A 181 -17.35 -3.12 -26.31
N ALA A 182 -16.38 -3.68 -25.58
CA ALA A 182 -16.58 -4.79 -24.66
C ALA A 182 -17.51 -4.44 -23.48
N ARG A 183 -17.43 -3.21 -22.97
CA ARG A 183 -18.34 -2.70 -21.94
C ARG A 183 -19.72 -2.30 -22.48
N SER A 184 -19.85 -2.11 -23.79
CA SER A 184 -21.14 -1.81 -24.38
C SER A 184 -21.97 -3.09 -24.48
N HIS A 185 -23.21 -3.05 -23.98
CA HIS A 185 -24.23 -4.12 -24.07
C HIS A 185 -24.64 -4.50 -25.51
N ARG A 186 -23.87 -4.07 -26.52
CA ARG A 186 -24.10 -4.33 -27.95
C ARG A 186 -23.20 -5.43 -28.50
N THR A 187 -22.26 -5.96 -27.71
CA THR A 187 -21.48 -7.14 -28.10
C THR A 187 -22.26 -8.40 -27.72
N PRO A 188 -22.62 -9.25 -28.71
CA PRO A 188 -23.22 -10.54 -28.44
C PRO A 188 -22.22 -11.42 -27.66
N PRO A 189 -22.65 -12.17 -26.64
CA PRO A 189 -21.76 -13.08 -25.89
C PRO A 189 -21.13 -14.13 -26.83
N GLU A 190 -19.91 -14.57 -26.52
CA GLU A 190 -19.23 -15.60 -27.30
C GLU A 190 -20.09 -16.88 -27.37
N GLY A 191 -20.32 -17.39 -28.58
CA GLY A 191 -21.24 -18.49 -28.87
C GLY A 191 -22.58 -18.10 -29.50
N SER A 192 -22.88 -16.80 -29.63
CA SER A 192 -24.10 -16.29 -30.26
C SER A 192 -24.08 -16.24 -31.80
N SER A 193 -22.99 -16.67 -32.44
CA SER A 193 -22.88 -16.78 -33.91
C SER A 193 -23.90 -17.74 -34.53
N SER A 194 -24.43 -18.68 -33.74
CA SER A 194 -25.50 -19.60 -34.13
C SER A 194 -26.89 -18.96 -34.24
N LEU A 195 -27.08 -17.77 -33.65
CA LEU A 195 -28.34 -17.00 -33.63
C LEU A 195 -28.36 -15.86 -34.67
N SER A 196 -27.35 -15.80 -35.56
CA SER A 196 -27.26 -14.79 -36.61
C SER A 196 -28.13 -15.17 -37.82
N ALA A 197 -29.14 -14.35 -38.12
CA ALA A 197 -29.98 -14.49 -39.32
C ALA A 197 -29.19 -14.38 -40.64
N LEU A 198 -27.98 -13.80 -40.62
CA LEU A 198 -27.10 -13.73 -41.79
C LEU A 198 -26.30 -15.02 -42.02
N SER A 199 -26.07 -15.80 -40.96
CA SER A 199 -25.25 -17.02 -41.01
C SER A 199 -26.07 -18.30 -41.01
N ASN A 200 -27.31 -18.28 -40.49
CA ASN A 200 -28.12 -19.47 -40.32
C ASN A 200 -29.50 -19.27 -40.98
N LYS A 201 -29.72 -19.91 -42.14
CA LYS A 201 -30.96 -19.78 -42.92
C LYS A 201 -32.17 -20.40 -42.22
N ASP A 202 -31.96 -21.40 -41.37
CA ASP A 202 -33.04 -22.15 -40.69
C ASP A 202 -33.55 -21.43 -39.43
N PHE A 203 -32.82 -20.42 -38.95
CA PHE A 203 -33.23 -19.64 -37.78
C PHE A 203 -34.48 -18.78 -38.08
N MET A 204 -34.54 -18.17 -39.26
CA MET A 204 -35.67 -17.31 -39.65
C MET A 204 -36.96 -18.10 -39.93
N THR A 205 -36.85 -19.35 -40.40
CA THR A 205 -38.00 -20.21 -40.68
C THR A 205 -38.64 -20.73 -39.39
N SER A 206 -37.83 -21.05 -38.37
CA SER A 206 -38.32 -21.48 -37.05
C SER A 206 -38.93 -20.35 -36.21
N LEU A 207 -38.53 -19.08 -36.42
CA LEU A 207 -38.99 -17.95 -35.61
C LEU A 207 -40.43 -17.51 -35.96
N PHE A 208 -40.83 -17.70 -37.22
CA PHE A 208 -42.15 -17.30 -37.73
C PHE A 208 -43.10 -18.47 -38.03
N SER A 209 -42.66 -19.72 -37.85
CA SER A 209 -43.52 -20.88 -38.13
C SER A 209 -44.56 -21.17 -37.04
N GLY A 210 -44.63 -20.39 -35.96
CA GLY A 210 -45.71 -20.43 -34.97
C GLY A 210 -45.99 -21.84 -34.46
N GLY A 211 -45.24 -22.27 -33.44
CA GLY A 211 -45.32 -23.62 -32.87
C GLY A 211 -46.76 -24.10 -32.65
N LEU A 212 -47.02 -25.32 -33.14
CA LEU A 212 -47.99 -26.25 -32.56
C LEU A 212 -47.32 -27.00 -31.41
#